data_AF-A0A3M1BK40-F1
#
_entry.id   AF-A0A3M1BK40-F1
#
_cell.length_a   1.000
_cell.length_b   1.000
_cell.length_c   1.000
_cell.angle_alpha   90.00
_cell.angle_beta   90.00
_cell.angle_gamma   90.00
#
_symmetry.space_group_name_H-M   'P 1'
#
loop_
_entity.id
_entity.type
_entity.pdbx_description
1 polymer ?
#
loop_
_entity_poly.entity_id
_entity_poly.type
_entity_poly.pdbx_seq_one_letter_code
_entity_poly.pdbx_strand_id
1 'polypeptide(L)' 'KHLKKVAGKVPLGKRLTTPAEVAAAIVYLLSERSSHTTGQFLFVDGGYTHLDRAL' A
#
# COMPACT_ATOMS: atom_id res chain seq x y z
N LYS A 1 -4.89 10.21 18.87
CA LYS A 1 -3.92 11.25 18.44
C LYS A 1 -2.83 10.70 17.52
N HIS A 2 -2.24 9.54 17.83
CA HIS A 2 -1.16 8.94 17.02
C HIS A 2 -1.56 8.56 15.58
N LEU A 3 -2.68 7.85 15.39
CA LEU A 3 -3.11 7.37 14.06
C LEU A 3 -3.34 8.49 13.05
N LYS A 4 -3.89 9.63 13.46
CA LYS A 4 -4.06 10.81 12.59
C LYS A 4 -2.71 11.37 12.12
N LYS A 5 -1.70 11.36 12.98
CA LYS A 5 -0.33 11.79 12.63
C LYS A 5 0.32 10.85 11.62
N VAL A 6 0.09 9.54 11.75
CA VAL A 6 0.58 8.54 10.80
C VAL A 6 -0.12 8.67 9.46
N ALA A 7 -1.46 8.76 9.46
CA ALA A 7 -2.26 8.95 8.26
C ALA A 7 -1.83 10.19 7.47
N GLY A 8 -1.53 11.31 8.15
CA GLY A 8 -1.04 12.54 7.51
C GLY A 8 0.31 12.41 6.78
N LYS A 9 1.07 11.34 7.03
CA LYS A 9 2.33 11.05 6.33
C LYS A 9 2.15 10.17 5.09
N VAL A 10 0.99 9.56 4.89
CA VAL A 10 0.71 8.76 3.70
C VAL A 10 0.40 9.71 2.54
N PRO A 11 1.19 9.74 1.46
CA PRO A 11 0.99 10.70 0.36
C PRO A 11 -0.40 10.61 -0.26
N LEU A 12 -0.87 9.38 -0.53
CA LEU A 12 -2.17 9.16 -1.15
C LEU A 12 -3.32 9.48 -0.19
N GLY A 13 -3.96 10.62 -0.40
CA GLY A 13 -5.19 11.02 0.32
C GLY A 13 -5.02 11.23 1.82
N LYS A 14 -3.77 11.25 2.33
CA LYS A 14 -3.44 11.49 3.75
C LYS A 14 -4.28 10.60 4.70
N ARG A 15 -4.46 9.33 4.30
CA ARG A 15 -5.21 8.30 5.03
C ARG A 15 -4.40 7.00 5.12
N LEU A 16 -4.80 6.14 6.05
CA LEU A 16 -4.24 4.78 6.12
C LEU A 16 -4.80 3.91 4.99
N THR A 17 -3.98 2.98 4.51
CA THR A 17 -4.45 1.86 3.69
C THR A 17 -5.49 1.06 4.47
N THR A 18 -6.57 0.68 3.82
CA THR A 18 -7.61 -0.16 4.39
C THR A 18 -7.28 -1.64 4.22
N PRO A 19 -7.79 -2.53 5.09
CA PRO A 19 -7.61 -3.98 4.91
C PRO A 19 -8.13 -4.49 3.56
N ALA A 20 -9.20 -3.89 3.02
CA ALA A 20 -9.78 -4.27 1.74
C ALA A 20 -8.83 -4.00 0.56
N GLU A 21 -8.07 -2.90 0.59
CA GLU A 21 -7.09 -2.58 -0.44
C GLU A 21 -5.92 -3.58 -0.44
N VAL A 22 -5.47 -3.99 0.75
CA VAL A 22 -4.45 -5.03 0.89
C VAL A 22 -4.99 -6.39 0.41
N ALA A 23 -6.21 -6.74 0.80
CA ALA A 23 -6.85 -7.99 0.39
C ALA A 23 -7.03 -8.05 -1.14
N ALA A 24 -7.42 -6.95 -1.79
CA ALA A 24 -7.57 -6.89 -3.24
C ALA A 24 -6.23 -7.16 -3.96
N ALA A 25 -5.12 -6.60 -3.46
CA ALA A 25 -3.80 -6.87 -4.00
C ALA A 25 -3.39 -8.35 -3.82
N ILE A 26 -3.65 -8.92 -2.64
CA ILE A 26 -3.39 -10.34 -2.36
C ILE A 26 -4.19 -11.24 -3.31
N VAL A 27 -5.49 -10.99 -3.46
CA VAL A 27 -6.37 -11.77 -4.35
C VAL A 27 -5.89 -11.70 -5.80
N TYR A 28 -5.44 -10.52 -6.26
CA TYR A 28 -4.83 -10.38 -7.58
C TYR A 28 -3.56 -11.25 -7.72
N LEU A 29 -2.64 -11.16 -6.75
CA LEU A 29 -1.39 -11.91 -6.76
C LEU A 29 -1.59 -13.43 -6.69
N LEU A 30 -2.64 -13.90 -6.01
CA LEU A 30 -3.00 -15.32 -5.95
C LEU A 30 -3.70 -15.83 -7.22
N SER A 31 -4.13 -14.94 -8.11
CA SER A 31 -4.85 -15.32 -9.32
C SER A 31 -3.91 -15.68 -10.47
N GLU A 32 -4.42 -16.44 -11.44
CA GLU A 32 -3.72 -16.76 -12.70
C GLU A 32 -3.22 -15.53 -13.47
N ARG A 33 -3.83 -14.37 -13.23
CA ARG A 33 -3.41 -13.08 -13.84
C ARG A 33 -2.01 -12.65 -13.42
N SER A 34 -1.50 -13.19 -12.30
CA SER A 34 -0.18 -12.90 -11.76
C SER A 34 0.77 -14.10 -11.85
N SER A 35 0.49 -15.08 -12.71
CA SER A 35 1.22 -16.36 -12.83
C SER A 35 2.72 -16.25 -13.08
N HIS A 36 3.21 -15.11 -13.59
CA HIS A 36 4.63 -14.86 -13.82
C HIS A 36 5.25 -13.83 -12.85
N THR A 37 4.61 -13.55 -11.71
CA THR A 37 5.16 -12.65 -10.69
C THR A 37 5.67 -13.45 -9.50
N THR A 38 6.99 -13.41 -9.28
CA THR A 38 7.65 -14.09 -8.16
C THR A 38 8.85 -13.31 -7.65
N GLY A 39 9.23 -13.50 -6.38
CA GLY A 39 10.40 -12.86 -5.76
C GLY A 39 10.32 -11.34 -5.59
N GLN A 40 9.13 -10.75 -5.71
CA GLN A 40 8.92 -9.29 -5.64
C GLN A 40 8.47 -8.84 -4.25
N PHE A 41 8.91 -7.65 -3.84
CA PHE A 41 8.33 -6.92 -2.71
C PHE A 41 7.29 -5.94 -3.22
N LEU A 42 6.01 -6.16 -2.88
CA LEU A 42 4.91 -5.27 -3.25
C LEU A 42 4.51 -4.40 -2.05
N PHE A 43 4.40 -3.09 -2.28
CA PHE A 43 4.04 -2.11 -1.26
C PHE A 43 2.63 -1.57 -1.54
N VAL A 44 1.68 -1.93 -0.67
CA VAL A 44 0.29 -1.43 -0.71
C VAL A 44 0.12 -0.38 0.40
N ASP A 45 0.78 0.76 0.25
CA ASP A 45 1.01 1.71 1.35
C ASP A 45 0.68 3.17 1.02
N GLY A 46 0.05 3.43 -0.13
CA GLY A 46 -0.28 4.79 -0.57
C GLY A 46 0.95 5.67 -0.85
N GLY A 47 2.12 5.07 -1.11
CA GLY A 47 3.37 5.76 -1.40
C GLY A 47 4.21 6.10 -0.16
N TYR A 48 3.82 5.61 1.02
CA TYR A 48 4.47 5.93 2.29
C TYR A 48 5.97 5.57 2.33
N THR A 49 6.36 4.48 1.68
CA THR A 49 7.75 3.99 1.70
C THR A 49 8.66 4.73 0.71
N HIS A 50 8.14 5.10 -0.46
CA HIS A 50 9.00 5.48 -1.60
C HIS A 50 8.93 6.96 -1.99
N LEU A 51 7.89 7.70 -1.61
CA LEU A 51 7.80 9.12 -1.93
C LEU A 51 8.54 9.97 -0.89
N ASP A 52 9.02 11.12 -1.35
CA ASP A 52 9.76 12.07 -0.50
C ASP A 52 8.92 12.44 0.73
N ARG A 53 9.58 12.43 1.90
CA ARG A 53 8.98 12.79 3.19
C ARG A 53 8.72 14.29 3.34
N ALA A 54 9.23 15.10 2.41
CA ALA A 54 8.93 16.54 2.33
C ALA A 54 7.56 16.84 1.68
N LEU A 55 6.87 15.84 1.10
CA LEU A 55 5.53 15.94 0.50
C LEU A 55 4.36 15.79 1.50
#